data_AF-A0A7X7QIY0-F1
#
_entry.id   AF-A0A7X7QIY0-F1
#
_cell.length_a   1.000
_cell.length_b   1.000
_cell.length_c   1.000
_cell.angle_alpha   90.00
_cell.angle_beta   90.00
_cell.angle_gamma   90.00
#
_symmetry.space_group_name_H-M   'P 1'
#
loop_
_entity.id
_entity.type
_entity.pdbx_description
1 polymer ?
#
loop_
_entity_poly.entity_id
_entity_poly.type
_entity_poly.pdbx_seq_one_letter_code
_entity_poly.pdbx_strand_id
1 'polypeptide(L)'
;QGSLPPGGIELIISKPGGRQYAWNAFILPFLEQRALYESIDFSLPYYHETNLPAAKTPLPVFICPSSPRAVTRLSGALGATDYGGIYGERITGPNNPPKGVMLYDRAINFADIRDGTSFTLAVAEDTEHGAPQWISALNVFDQAYAINAAPAIENDITSRHPGGANGAFCDGSARFLADTMDLEILAAICTRAGGEIISGGL
;
A
#
# COMPACT_ATOMS: atom_id res chain seq x y z
N GLN A 1 -2.95 -7.87 21.74
CA GLN A 1 -1.62 -7.99 21.13
C GLN A 1 -1.84 -8.35 19.68
N GLY A 2 -1.49 -7.45 18.76
CA GLY A 2 -1.72 -7.62 17.33
C GLY A 2 -0.98 -6.51 16.57
N SER A 3 -0.54 -6.81 15.36
CA SER A 3 0.21 -5.89 14.51
C SER A 3 -0.26 -6.02 13.07
N LEU A 4 -0.14 -4.92 12.32
CA LEU A 4 -0.17 -4.96 10.87
C LEU A 4 1.12 -5.63 10.35
N PRO A 5 1.09 -6.27 9.16
CA PRO A 5 2.31 -6.74 8.52
C PRO A 5 3.22 -5.54 8.17
N PRO A 6 4.52 -5.79 7.93
CA PRO A 6 5.37 -4.78 7.30
C PRO A 6 4.81 -4.40 5.92
N GLY A 7 4.97 -3.13 5.53
CA GLY A 7 4.64 -2.64 4.19
C GLY A 7 5.47 -3.31 3.11
N GLY A 8 6.76 -3.48 3.39
CA GLY A 8 7.67 -4.24 2.55
C GLY A 8 8.84 -4.83 3.33
N ILE A 9 9.59 -5.72 2.70
CA ILE A 9 10.79 -6.36 3.25
C ILE A 9 11.95 -6.12 2.30
N GLU A 10 13.07 -5.63 2.81
CA GLU A 10 14.34 -5.52 2.10
C GLU A 10 14.21 -4.77 0.76
N LEU A 11 13.75 -3.53 0.81
CA LEU A 11 13.58 -2.66 -0.37
C LEU A 11 14.83 -2.64 -1.24
N ILE A 12 14.66 -2.74 -2.57
CA ILE A 12 15.76 -2.87 -3.53
C ILE A 12 16.80 -1.75 -3.42
N ILE A 13 16.37 -0.53 -3.11
CA ILE A 13 17.26 0.64 -2.94
C ILE A 13 18.18 0.46 -1.74
N SER A 14 17.68 -0.13 -0.66
CA SER A 14 18.43 -0.35 0.58
C SER A 14 19.20 -1.66 0.58
N LYS A 15 18.69 -2.70 -0.09
CA LYS A 15 19.29 -4.04 -0.14
C LYS A 15 19.11 -4.67 -1.54
N PRO A 16 19.95 -4.29 -2.52
CA PRO A 16 19.94 -4.92 -3.84
C PRO A 16 20.13 -6.44 -3.71
N GLY A 17 19.29 -7.23 -4.39
CA GLY A 17 19.32 -8.69 -4.28
C GLY A 17 18.64 -9.27 -3.04
N GLY A 18 18.06 -8.43 -2.17
CA GLY A 18 17.27 -8.85 -1.02
C GLY A 18 15.94 -9.50 -1.40
N ARG A 19 15.19 -9.91 -0.38
CA ARG A 19 13.90 -10.62 -0.50
C ARG A 19 12.82 -9.81 -1.24
N GLN A 20 12.72 -8.51 -0.96
CA GLN A 20 11.91 -7.54 -1.72
C GLN A 20 10.40 -7.84 -1.77
N TYR A 21 9.81 -8.35 -0.69
CA TYR A 21 8.37 -8.64 -0.62
C TYR A 21 7.52 -7.44 -0.20
N ALA A 22 6.31 -7.33 -0.74
CA ALA A 22 5.26 -6.42 -0.28
C ALA A 22 4.31 -7.06 0.73
N TRP A 23 3.60 -6.20 1.45
CA TRP A 23 2.54 -6.53 2.40
C TRP A 23 1.49 -7.50 1.88
N ASN A 24 1.14 -7.40 0.60
CA ASN A 24 0.14 -8.25 -0.06
C ASN A 24 0.46 -9.74 0.13
N ALA A 25 1.74 -10.13 0.07
CA ALA A 25 2.16 -11.51 0.26
C ALA A 25 1.82 -12.02 1.67
N PHE A 26 1.95 -11.17 2.68
CA PHE A 26 1.72 -11.57 4.07
C PHE A 26 0.24 -11.68 4.44
N ILE A 27 -0.66 -11.11 3.63
CA ILE A 27 -2.10 -11.17 3.90
C ILE A 27 -2.84 -12.25 3.10
N LEU A 28 -2.18 -12.92 2.15
CA LEU A 28 -2.78 -14.00 1.36
C LEU A 28 -3.52 -15.07 2.20
N PRO A 29 -3.02 -15.53 3.37
CA PRO A 29 -3.72 -16.50 4.19
C PRO A 29 -5.09 -16.05 4.71
N PHE A 30 -5.36 -14.74 4.72
CA PHE A 30 -6.61 -14.11 5.15
C PHE A 30 -7.54 -13.79 3.97
N LEU A 31 -7.07 -13.98 2.73
CA LEU A 31 -7.82 -13.75 1.48
C LEU A 31 -8.19 -15.08 0.79
N GLU A 32 -8.27 -16.17 1.55
CA GLU A 32 -8.48 -17.53 1.02
C GLU A 32 -7.38 -18.00 0.02
N GLN A 33 -6.20 -17.35 0.04
CA GLN A 33 -5.06 -17.66 -0.83
C GLN A 33 -3.94 -18.42 -0.08
N ARG A 34 -4.28 -19.28 0.87
CA ARG A 34 -3.29 -20.01 1.70
C ARG A 34 -2.36 -20.90 0.86
N ALA A 35 -2.90 -21.61 -0.13
CA ALA A 35 -2.08 -22.46 -1.00
C ALA A 35 -1.03 -21.66 -1.79
N LEU A 36 -1.39 -20.46 -2.24
CA LEU A 36 -0.45 -19.55 -2.90
C LEU A 36 0.63 -19.07 -1.92
N TYR A 37 0.24 -18.68 -0.70
CA TYR A 37 1.19 -18.28 0.34
C TYR A 37 2.22 -19.37 0.63
N GLU A 38 1.76 -20.61 0.82
CA GLU A 38 2.62 -21.77 1.12
C GLU A 38 3.53 -22.16 -0.04
N SER A 39 3.22 -21.74 -1.26
CA SER A 39 4.07 -21.96 -2.44
C SER A 39 5.25 -20.98 -2.56
N ILE A 40 5.29 -19.92 -1.73
CA ILE A 40 6.35 -18.90 -1.75
C ILE A 40 7.47 -19.31 -0.79
N ASP A 41 8.69 -19.41 -1.30
CA ASP A 41 9.90 -19.51 -0.48
C ASP A 41 10.37 -18.11 -0.07
N PHE A 42 9.93 -17.68 1.12
CA PHE A 42 10.28 -16.38 1.70
C PHE A 42 11.76 -16.22 2.10
N SER A 43 12.60 -17.26 1.94
CA SER A 43 14.05 -17.13 2.10
C SER A 43 14.74 -16.58 0.84
N LEU A 44 14.04 -16.59 -0.30
CA LEU A 44 14.54 -16.15 -1.60
C LEU A 44 13.88 -14.82 -2.03
N PRO A 45 14.45 -14.07 -2.98
CA PRO A 45 13.77 -12.94 -3.61
C PRO A 45 12.44 -13.32 -4.26
N TYR A 46 11.47 -12.41 -4.28
CA TYR A 46 10.18 -12.66 -4.94
C TYR A 46 10.31 -13.01 -6.43
N TYR A 47 11.35 -12.49 -7.09
CA TYR A 47 11.65 -12.72 -8.51
C TYR A 47 12.60 -13.91 -8.74
N HIS A 48 12.98 -14.65 -7.69
CA HIS A 48 13.72 -15.89 -7.84
C HIS A 48 12.89 -16.90 -8.65
N GLU A 49 13.53 -17.75 -9.47
CA GLU A 49 12.84 -18.69 -10.36
C GLU A 49 11.82 -19.58 -9.63
N THR A 50 12.14 -20.01 -8.40
CA THR A 50 11.24 -20.74 -7.48
C THR A 50 9.93 -19.99 -7.20
N ASN A 51 10.00 -18.66 -7.02
CA ASN A 51 8.86 -17.82 -6.63
C ASN A 51 8.13 -17.22 -7.82
N LEU A 52 8.71 -17.24 -9.03
CA LEU A 52 8.08 -16.68 -10.22
C LEU A 52 6.68 -17.25 -10.52
N PRO A 53 6.38 -18.55 -10.35
CA PRO A 53 5.02 -19.04 -10.53
C PRO A 53 4.01 -18.35 -9.60
N ALA A 54 4.35 -18.22 -8.31
CA ALA A 54 3.50 -17.53 -7.34
C ALA A 54 3.35 -16.04 -7.67
N ALA A 55 4.47 -15.34 -7.92
CA ALA A 55 4.51 -13.92 -8.27
C ALA A 55 3.72 -13.57 -9.55
N LYS A 56 3.54 -14.54 -10.47
CA LYS A 56 2.75 -14.39 -11.71
C LYS A 56 1.25 -14.65 -11.52
N THR A 57 0.81 -15.11 -10.35
CA THR A 57 -0.59 -15.43 -10.11
C THR A 57 -1.44 -14.18 -10.18
N PRO A 58 -2.47 -14.13 -11.06
CA PRO A 58 -3.41 -13.03 -11.10
C PRO A 58 -4.33 -13.08 -9.87
N LEU A 59 -4.42 -11.97 -9.15
CA LEU A 59 -5.22 -11.85 -7.95
C LEU A 59 -6.22 -10.70 -8.11
N PRO A 60 -7.47 -10.98 -8.58
CA PRO A 60 -8.48 -9.94 -8.79
C PRO A 60 -8.78 -9.09 -7.55
N VAL A 61 -8.58 -9.64 -6.34
CA VAL A 61 -8.73 -8.91 -5.07
C VAL A 61 -7.79 -7.70 -4.95
N PHE A 62 -6.69 -7.69 -5.70
CA PHE A 62 -5.75 -6.55 -5.74
C PHE A 62 -5.99 -5.61 -6.92
N ILE A 63 -7.07 -5.77 -7.68
CA ILE A 63 -7.37 -4.94 -8.85
C ILE A 63 -8.60 -4.10 -8.57
N CYS A 64 -8.50 -2.80 -8.84
CA CYS A 64 -9.62 -1.87 -8.69
C CYS A 64 -10.60 -2.10 -9.85
N PRO A 65 -11.91 -2.33 -9.60
CA PRO A 65 -12.89 -2.56 -10.66
C PRO A 65 -13.07 -1.38 -11.63
N SER A 66 -12.72 -0.16 -11.21
CA SER A 66 -12.75 1.03 -12.07
C SER A 66 -11.43 1.28 -12.80
N SER A 67 -10.37 0.55 -12.47
CA SER A 67 -9.12 0.59 -13.20
C SER A 67 -9.30 -0.05 -14.59
N PRO A 68 -8.84 0.59 -15.68
CA PRO A 68 -8.78 -0.05 -16.99
C PRO A 68 -7.71 -1.15 -17.07
N ARG A 69 -6.93 -1.34 -15.99
CA ARG A 69 -5.86 -2.32 -15.92
C ARG A 69 -6.46 -3.73 -15.94
N ALA A 70 -5.98 -4.54 -16.87
CA ALA A 70 -6.28 -5.96 -16.84
C ALA A 70 -5.65 -6.59 -15.59
N VAL A 71 -6.34 -7.59 -15.01
CA VAL A 71 -5.80 -8.44 -13.93
C VAL A 71 -4.44 -9.07 -14.32
N THR A 72 -4.16 -9.12 -15.64
CA THR A 72 -2.89 -9.55 -16.23
C THR A 72 -2.11 -8.42 -16.91
N ARG A 73 -0.87 -8.24 -16.43
CA ARG A 73 0.38 -7.77 -17.08
C ARG A 73 0.46 -6.37 -17.68
N LEU A 74 1.37 -5.56 -17.12
CA LEU A 74 2.27 -4.68 -17.88
C LEU A 74 3.72 -5.08 -17.56
N SER A 75 4.57 -5.17 -18.60
CA SER A 75 6.04 -5.41 -18.60
C SER A 75 6.63 -6.32 -17.49
N GLY A 76 7.07 -7.53 -17.84
CA GLY A 76 7.78 -8.44 -16.91
C GLY A 76 6.96 -9.61 -16.33
N ALA A 77 5.70 -9.73 -16.74
CA ALA A 77 4.84 -10.90 -16.56
C ALA A 77 4.30 -11.22 -15.15
N LEU A 78 4.60 -10.43 -14.11
CA LEU A 78 4.12 -10.61 -12.74
C LEU A 78 2.68 -10.08 -12.54
N GLY A 79 2.01 -10.53 -11.48
CA GLY A 79 0.65 -10.11 -11.14
C GLY A 79 0.62 -8.65 -10.66
N ALA A 80 -0.37 -7.89 -11.10
CA ALA A 80 -0.51 -6.47 -10.75
C ALA A 80 -1.26 -6.25 -9.43
N THR A 81 -1.08 -5.06 -8.85
CA THR A 81 -1.96 -4.47 -7.84
C THR A 81 -2.35 -3.05 -8.27
N ASP A 82 -3.53 -2.62 -7.85
CA ASP A 82 -4.02 -1.23 -7.92
C ASP A 82 -4.12 -0.63 -6.50
N TYR A 83 -3.53 -1.29 -5.51
CA TYR A 83 -3.53 -0.86 -4.12
C TYR A 83 -2.11 -0.82 -3.60
N GLY A 84 -1.76 0.31 -2.99
CA GLY A 84 -0.47 0.54 -2.36
C GLY A 84 -0.59 0.76 -0.85
N GLY A 85 0.47 0.39 -0.13
CA GLY A 85 0.56 0.60 1.32
C GLY A 85 1.01 2.01 1.66
N ILE A 86 0.40 2.61 2.69
CA ILE A 86 0.71 3.97 3.14
C ILE A 86 1.96 3.98 4.03
N TYR A 87 3.07 4.45 3.46
CA TYR A 87 4.36 4.67 4.12
C TYR A 87 4.38 5.94 4.98
N GLY A 88 3.50 6.89 4.66
CA GLY A 88 3.37 8.17 5.36
C GLY A 88 2.88 9.26 4.42
N GLU A 89 3.29 10.49 4.70
CA GLU A 89 2.96 11.66 3.88
C GLU A 89 4.11 12.66 3.83
N ARG A 90 4.17 13.44 2.75
CA ARG A 90 5.06 14.57 2.51
C ARG A 90 4.32 15.90 2.31
N ILE A 91 3.00 15.92 2.48
CA ILE A 91 2.14 17.10 2.34
C ILE A 91 2.54 18.18 3.37
N THR A 92 2.71 17.80 4.65
CA THR A 92 2.96 18.76 5.75
C THR A 92 4.44 18.92 6.08
N GLY A 93 5.30 18.07 5.51
CA GLY A 93 6.74 18.11 5.74
C GLY A 93 7.42 16.77 5.47
N PRO A 94 8.74 16.67 5.71
CA PRO A 94 9.51 15.48 5.40
C PRO A 94 8.95 14.20 6.04
N ASN A 95 9.08 13.07 5.33
CA ASN A 95 8.68 11.74 5.80
C ASN A 95 9.89 10.91 6.28
N ASN A 96 10.71 11.52 7.14
CA ASN A 96 11.90 10.87 7.72
C ASN A 96 12.06 11.27 9.20
N PRO A 97 11.74 10.39 10.16
CA PRO A 97 11.32 9.00 9.98
C PRO A 97 9.94 8.87 9.32
N PRO A 98 9.60 7.70 8.72
CA PRO A 98 8.32 7.53 8.07
C PRO A 98 7.15 7.59 9.05
N LYS A 99 6.06 8.22 8.62
CA LYS A 99 4.89 8.58 9.46
C LYS A 99 3.75 7.57 9.40
N GLY A 100 3.63 6.79 8.32
CA GLY A 100 2.52 5.86 8.10
C GLY A 100 2.66 4.53 8.84
N VAL A 101 1.90 3.53 8.38
CA VAL A 101 1.84 2.19 9.02
C VAL A 101 2.45 1.08 8.18
N MET A 102 2.54 1.24 6.86
CA MET A 102 3.11 0.24 5.95
C MET A 102 4.61 0.47 5.79
N LEU A 103 5.37 0.19 6.84
CA LEU A 103 6.82 0.45 6.88
C LEU A 103 7.65 -0.72 6.34
N TYR A 104 8.84 -0.41 5.81
CA TYR A 104 9.82 -1.43 5.43
C TYR A 104 10.45 -2.08 6.66
N ASP A 105 10.58 -3.41 6.62
CA ASP A 105 11.27 -4.26 7.61
C ASP A 105 10.76 -4.09 9.05
N ARG A 106 9.56 -3.52 9.22
CA ARG A 106 8.95 -3.24 10.51
C ARG A 106 7.44 -3.42 10.47
N ALA A 107 6.95 -4.39 11.24
CA ALA A 107 5.54 -4.49 11.59
C ALA A 107 5.16 -3.38 12.58
N ILE A 108 3.95 -2.84 12.45
CA ILE A 108 3.41 -1.82 13.35
C ILE A 108 2.39 -2.45 14.27
N ASN A 109 2.61 -2.31 15.58
CA ASN A 109 1.63 -2.75 16.57
C ASN A 109 0.44 -1.80 16.58
N PHE A 110 -0.76 -2.30 16.85
CA PHE A 110 -1.93 -1.42 17.00
C PHE A 110 -1.77 -0.39 18.12
N ALA A 111 -0.97 -0.70 19.15
CA ALA A 111 -0.65 0.24 20.23
C ALA A 111 0.23 1.43 19.77
N ASP A 112 0.94 1.30 18.65
CA ASP A 112 1.78 2.36 18.07
C ASP A 112 0.97 3.31 17.17
N ILE A 113 -0.30 2.98 16.88
CA ILE A 113 -1.25 3.79 16.10
C ILE A 113 -2.01 4.70 17.07
N ARG A 114 -1.39 5.82 17.43
CA ARG A 114 -1.86 6.76 18.46
C ARG A 114 -2.91 7.73 17.96
N ASP A 115 -3.02 7.94 16.65
CA ASP A 115 -4.10 8.76 16.06
C ASP A 115 -5.44 7.99 15.99
N GLY A 116 -5.41 6.70 16.32
CA GLY A 116 -6.57 5.81 16.35
C GLY A 116 -6.72 5.01 15.06
N THR A 117 -6.99 3.71 15.19
CA THR A 117 -7.04 2.78 14.05
C THR A 117 -8.13 3.13 13.02
N SER A 118 -9.20 3.79 13.45
CA SER A 118 -10.30 4.25 12.59
C SER A 118 -10.00 5.55 11.84
N PHE A 119 -8.86 6.19 12.12
CA PHE A 119 -8.43 7.44 11.48
C PHE A 119 -7.09 7.30 10.76
N THR A 120 -6.39 6.18 10.92
CA THR A 120 -5.14 5.90 10.20
C THR A 120 -5.40 5.01 8.97
N LEU A 121 -5.11 5.55 7.80
CA LEU A 121 -5.15 4.87 6.51
C LEU A 121 -3.98 3.89 6.39
N ALA A 122 -4.28 2.64 6.01
CA ALA A 122 -3.28 1.59 5.82
C ALA A 122 -2.97 1.35 4.35
N VAL A 123 -4.00 1.33 3.51
CA VAL A 123 -3.92 1.00 2.09
C VAL A 123 -4.86 1.93 1.33
N ALA A 124 -4.45 2.36 0.14
CA ALA A 124 -5.30 3.12 -0.76
C ALA A 124 -5.04 2.76 -2.21
N GLU A 125 -5.95 3.18 -3.09
CA GLU A 125 -5.80 2.98 -4.52
C GLU A 125 -4.57 3.70 -5.09
N ASP A 126 -3.84 2.98 -5.93
CA ASP A 126 -2.72 3.42 -6.77
C ASP A 126 -2.89 2.78 -8.15
N THR A 127 -3.81 3.35 -8.95
CA THR A 127 -4.21 2.79 -10.26
C THR A 127 -3.35 3.32 -11.42
N GLU A 128 -2.70 4.47 -11.25
CA GLU A 128 -2.03 5.19 -12.34
C GLU A 128 -0.50 5.10 -12.30
N HIS A 129 0.11 4.76 -11.16
CA HIS A 129 1.56 4.55 -11.15
C HIS A 129 1.96 3.27 -11.89
N GLY A 130 3.17 3.26 -12.44
CA GLY A 130 3.70 2.25 -13.36
C GLY A 130 3.71 0.84 -12.79
N ALA A 131 2.56 0.16 -12.93
CA ALA A 131 2.28 -1.25 -12.62
C ALA A 131 3.02 -1.82 -11.39
N PRO A 132 2.72 -1.37 -10.16
CA PRO A 132 3.17 -2.08 -8.97
C PRO A 132 2.72 -3.54 -9.04
N GLN A 133 3.69 -4.44 -8.92
CA GLN A 133 3.45 -5.88 -8.89
C GLN A 133 3.02 -6.23 -7.47
N TRP A 134 1.96 -7.02 -7.30
CA TRP A 134 1.38 -7.22 -5.95
C TRP A 134 2.39 -7.74 -4.94
N ILE A 135 3.36 -8.54 -5.37
CA ILE A 135 4.35 -9.15 -4.48
C ILE A 135 5.59 -8.28 -4.25
N SER A 136 5.81 -7.26 -5.08
CA SER A 136 7.03 -6.45 -5.09
C SER A 136 6.98 -5.37 -4.04
N ALA A 137 8.03 -5.26 -3.23
CA ALA A 137 8.20 -4.24 -2.19
C ALA A 137 8.07 -2.78 -2.69
N LEU A 138 7.95 -2.53 -4.00
CA LEU A 138 7.78 -1.19 -4.57
C LEU A 138 6.34 -0.66 -4.55
N ASN A 139 5.37 -1.41 -4.01
CA ASN A 139 3.96 -1.01 -3.96
C ASN A 139 3.56 -0.30 -2.65
N VAL A 140 4.49 0.50 -2.11
CA VAL A 140 4.33 1.27 -0.88
C VAL A 140 4.80 2.69 -1.17
N PHE A 141 4.01 3.68 -0.78
CA PHE A 141 4.25 5.08 -1.13
C PHE A 141 3.92 6.03 0.01
N ASP A 142 4.43 7.26 -0.06
CA ASP A 142 3.99 8.35 0.82
C ASP A 142 3.19 9.39 0.05
N GLN A 143 2.10 9.86 0.65
CA GLN A 143 1.22 10.81 -0.01
C GLN A 143 1.84 12.21 -0.01
N ALA A 144 2.03 12.84 -1.15
CA ALA A 144 2.64 14.15 -1.30
C ALA A 144 1.70 15.19 -1.93
N TYR A 145 0.68 14.77 -2.68
CA TYR A 145 -0.25 15.62 -3.42
C TYR A 145 -1.70 15.35 -3.03
N ALA A 146 -2.64 16.13 -3.57
CA ALA A 146 -4.04 15.77 -3.52
C ALA A 146 -4.28 14.47 -4.31
N ILE A 147 -5.34 13.73 -3.93
CA ILE A 147 -5.79 12.54 -4.66
C ILE A 147 -5.98 12.90 -6.14
N ASN A 148 -5.46 12.05 -7.05
CA ASN A 148 -5.51 12.26 -8.50
C ASN A 148 -4.78 13.51 -9.04
N ALA A 149 -3.93 14.18 -8.24
CA ALA A 149 -3.24 15.41 -8.63
C ALA A 149 -1.71 15.29 -8.74
N ALA A 150 -1.14 14.12 -8.41
CA ALA A 150 0.30 13.92 -8.45
C ALA A 150 0.86 13.93 -9.89
N PRO A 151 2.08 14.46 -10.11
CA PRO A 151 2.77 14.31 -11.39
C PRO A 151 3.14 12.84 -11.64
N ALA A 152 3.26 12.43 -12.90
CA ALA A 152 3.48 11.02 -13.29
C ALA A 152 4.74 10.35 -12.73
N ILE A 153 5.69 11.13 -12.19
CA ILE A 153 6.92 10.63 -11.56
C ILE A 153 6.73 10.25 -10.08
N GLU A 154 5.66 10.72 -9.46
CA GLU A 154 5.34 10.47 -8.05
C GLU A 154 4.37 9.29 -7.94
N ASN A 155 4.44 8.59 -6.81
CA ASN A 155 3.46 7.57 -6.45
C ASN A 155 2.63 8.10 -5.29
N ASP A 156 1.33 8.26 -5.53
CA ASP A 156 0.34 8.85 -4.64
C ASP A 156 -0.99 8.13 -4.87
N ILE A 157 -1.97 8.42 -4.02
CA ILE A 157 -3.34 7.94 -4.21
C ILE A 157 -3.88 8.40 -5.56
N THR A 158 -4.13 7.42 -6.42
CA THR A 158 -4.67 7.62 -7.77
C THR A 158 -5.76 6.60 -8.06
N SER A 159 -6.89 7.08 -8.57
CA SER A 159 -8.08 6.27 -8.83
C SER A 159 -8.80 6.72 -10.08
N ARG A 160 -9.50 5.77 -10.68
CA ARG A 160 -10.44 5.99 -11.79
C ARG A 160 -11.89 6.08 -11.32
N HIS A 161 -12.15 6.01 -10.02
CA HIS A 161 -13.47 6.28 -9.49
C HIS A 161 -13.80 7.79 -9.62
N PRO A 162 -15.03 8.14 -10.04
CA PRO A 162 -15.43 9.55 -10.08
C PRO A 162 -15.40 10.19 -8.70
N GLY A 163 -14.67 11.29 -8.55
CA GLY A 163 -14.68 12.15 -7.36
C GLY A 163 -13.80 11.67 -6.19
N GLY A 164 -12.93 10.67 -6.37
CA GLY A 164 -12.10 10.18 -5.28
C GLY A 164 -11.54 8.78 -5.48
N ALA A 165 -11.09 8.19 -4.37
CA ALA A 165 -10.44 6.88 -4.31
C ALA A 165 -10.92 6.08 -3.11
N ASN A 166 -10.89 4.74 -3.15
CA ASN A 166 -11.13 3.95 -1.95
C ASN A 166 -9.86 3.83 -1.09
N GLY A 167 -10.05 3.85 0.22
CA GLY A 167 -9.01 3.65 1.22
C GLY A 167 -9.45 2.68 2.32
N ALA A 168 -8.54 1.83 2.78
CA ALA A 168 -8.74 0.92 3.90
C ALA A 168 -7.97 1.40 5.14
N PHE A 169 -8.69 1.50 6.25
CA PHE A 169 -8.18 1.97 7.54
C PHE A 169 -7.69 0.82 8.41
N CYS A 170 -6.88 1.14 9.43
CA CYS A 170 -6.27 0.14 10.32
C CYS A 170 -7.28 -0.63 11.19
N ASP A 171 -8.53 -0.15 11.29
CA ASP A 171 -9.63 -0.87 11.93
C ASP A 171 -10.36 -1.87 11.01
N GLY A 172 -9.94 -1.98 9.75
CA GLY A 172 -10.54 -2.85 8.74
C GLY A 172 -11.71 -2.22 7.99
N SER A 173 -12.09 -0.97 8.29
CA SER A 173 -13.09 -0.25 7.52
C SER A 173 -12.54 0.22 6.17
N ALA A 174 -13.39 0.21 5.14
CA ALA A 174 -13.11 0.83 3.85
C ALA A 174 -13.96 2.08 3.70
N ARG A 175 -13.37 3.18 3.21
CA ARG A 175 -14.06 4.45 2.99
C ARG A 175 -13.67 5.04 1.65
N PHE A 176 -14.60 5.79 1.07
CA PHE A 176 -14.33 6.59 -0.11
C PHE A 176 -13.73 7.93 0.32
N LEU A 177 -12.55 8.25 -0.19
CA LEU A 177 -11.80 9.48 0.06
C LEU A 177 -12.05 10.43 -1.11
N ALA A 178 -12.73 11.53 -0.85
CA ALA A 178 -13.03 12.52 -1.89
C ALA A 178 -11.75 13.18 -2.42
N ASP A 179 -11.66 13.39 -3.73
CA ASP A 179 -10.54 14.13 -4.34
C ASP A 179 -10.53 15.63 -4.00
N THR A 180 -11.64 16.12 -3.45
CA THR A 180 -11.80 17.47 -2.88
C THR A 180 -11.47 17.54 -1.39
N MET A 181 -11.03 16.44 -0.77
CA MET A 181 -10.65 16.41 0.65
C MET A 181 -9.55 17.45 0.94
N ASP A 182 -9.68 18.10 2.10
CA ASP A 182 -8.66 19.03 2.58
C ASP A 182 -7.31 18.33 2.74
N LEU A 183 -6.23 18.98 2.29
CA LEU A 183 -4.89 18.39 2.30
C LEU A 183 -4.37 18.11 3.71
N GLU A 184 -4.77 18.89 4.71
CA GLU A 184 -4.40 18.64 6.11
C GLU A 184 -5.09 17.39 6.64
N ILE A 185 -6.36 17.15 6.25
CA ILE A 185 -7.08 15.91 6.59
C ILE A 185 -6.44 14.72 5.90
N LEU A 186 -6.13 14.84 4.60
CA LEU A 186 -5.47 13.78 3.83
C LEU A 186 -4.10 13.42 4.42
N ALA A 187 -3.33 14.43 4.84
CA ALA A 187 -2.07 14.22 5.53
C ALA A 187 -2.29 13.51 6.88
N ALA A 188 -3.21 14.00 7.71
CA ALA A 188 -3.48 13.46 9.03
C ALA A 188 -3.86 11.97 8.98
N ILE A 189 -4.70 11.54 8.03
CA ILE A 189 -5.04 10.11 7.93
C ILE A 189 -3.87 9.24 7.46
N CYS A 190 -2.85 9.81 6.83
CA CYS A 190 -1.64 9.09 6.40
C CYS A 190 -0.59 8.94 7.53
N THR A 191 -0.86 9.44 8.74
CA THR A 191 0.03 9.31 9.90
C THR A 191 -0.50 8.30 10.92
N ARG A 192 0.42 7.63 11.62
CA ARG A 192 0.08 6.70 12.72
C ARG A 192 0.09 7.37 14.09
N ALA A 193 0.84 8.46 14.22
CA ALA A 193 1.02 9.16 15.49
C ALA A 193 1.43 10.64 15.28
N GLY A 194 0.78 11.34 14.36
CA GLY A 194 1.04 12.76 14.07
C GLY A 194 0.43 13.71 15.10
N GLY A 195 -0.60 13.28 15.85
CA GLY A 195 -1.24 14.09 16.89
C GLY A 195 -2.07 15.25 16.35
N GLU A 196 -2.48 15.19 15.08
CA GLU A 196 -3.32 16.17 14.42
C GLU A 196 -4.74 16.15 15.01
N ILE A 197 -5.33 17.33 15.20
CA ILE A 197 -6.75 17.44 15.55
C ILE A 197 -7.54 17.61 14.26
N ILE A 198 -8.21 16.55 13.81
CA ILE A 198 -9.08 16.60 12.63
C ILE A 198 -10.42 17.25 13.02
N SER A 199 -10.57 18.55 12.74
CA SER A 199 -11.77 19.32 13.12
C SER A 199 -12.99 19.16 12.19
N GLY A 200 -12.93 18.32 11.15
CA GLY A 200 -14.03 18.03 10.23
C GLY A 200 -14.11 16.53 9.97
N GLY A 201 -15.29 15.94 10.10
CA GLY A 201 -15.47 14.49 9.93
C GLY A 201 -14.97 13.99 8.56
N LEU A 202 -14.50 12.73 8.56
CA LEU A 202 -14.16 11.96 7.35
C LEU A 202 -15.41 11.57 6.58
#